data_AF-C2KLJ1-F1
#
_entry.id   AF-C2KLJ1-F1
#
_cell.length_a   1.000
_cell.length_b   1.000
_cell.length_c   1.000
_cell.angle_alpha   90.00
_cell.angle_beta   90.00
_cell.angle_gamma   90.00
#
_symmetry.space_group_name_H-M   'P 1'
#
loop_
_entity.id
_entity.type
_entity.pdbx_description
1 polymer ?
#
loop_
_entity_poly.entity_id
_entity_poly.type
_entity_poly.pdbx_seq_one_letter_code
_entity_poly.pdbx_strand_id
1 'polypeptide(L)'
;MTNFITHTIEPWMPPGALKAKADYAAIAAATGWKILPLERYNDGRFDSETRQQKIRSWLNMVNPGDQVIHQFPTYMSADFELELITALSKHQAQSALLIHDIEPLRLIKTAPWEINVLNSYDTIIVHSQAMYDELKQLGIHVPAIIQPFFDYLGDVTKKATFSHKINFAGTFQKSPWLKHYNGPKMELFGSRPKRWADVTFPSNINYRENFDPTSILDAFHDGCGLLWDSDFEDKTYQTYTRFNVPHKASLYLRAGLPLIAWNQSAIGHLILQYNLGFVIDSLSELERISSISEKQYANWQKNIIPLAKQLENGYFTQQTLKKLM
;
A
#
# COMPACT_ATOMS: atom_id res chain seq x y z
N MET A 1 9.66 27.68 -8.26
CA MET A 1 9.02 26.36 -8.31
C MET A 1 9.44 25.60 -7.06
N THR A 2 8.47 25.37 -6.17
CA THR A 2 8.56 24.55 -4.98
C THR A 2 7.76 23.27 -5.23
N ASN A 3 8.26 22.14 -4.75
CA ASN A 3 7.57 20.87 -4.87
C ASN A 3 6.93 20.51 -3.53
N PHE A 4 5.66 20.13 -3.53
CA PHE A 4 4.87 19.82 -2.36
C PHE A 4 4.29 18.41 -2.43
N ILE A 5 4.18 17.75 -1.27
CA ILE A 5 3.44 16.50 -1.14
C ILE A 5 2.42 16.63 -0.03
N THR A 6 1.17 16.24 -0.29
CA THR A 6 0.16 16.24 0.78
C THR A 6 0.38 15.09 1.75
N HIS A 7 0.15 15.30 3.04
CA HIS A 7 0.18 14.24 4.05
C HIS A 7 -1.07 14.35 4.92
N THR A 8 -1.96 13.35 4.82
CA THR A 8 -3.18 13.32 5.62
C THR A 8 -2.85 12.99 7.07
N ILE A 9 -3.27 13.85 8.00
CA ILE A 9 -3.09 13.67 9.44
C ILE A 9 -4.32 12.96 10.01
N GLU A 10 -4.14 11.72 10.48
CA GLU A 10 -5.24 10.84 10.89
C GLU A 10 -4.89 10.11 12.22
N PRO A 11 -4.82 10.82 13.36
CA PRO A 11 -4.20 10.30 14.60
C PRO A 11 -4.95 9.11 15.22
N TRP A 12 -6.20 8.85 14.84
CA TRP A 12 -7.00 7.72 15.32
C TRP A 12 -6.84 6.44 14.50
N MET A 13 -6.14 6.50 13.35
CA MET A 13 -5.94 5.34 12.50
C MET A 13 -4.83 4.43 13.05
N PRO A 14 -4.91 3.10 12.83
CA PRO A 14 -3.84 2.20 13.22
C PRO A 14 -2.51 2.60 12.56
N PRO A 15 -1.38 2.61 13.29
CA PRO A 15 -0.09 3.04 12.73
C PRO A 15 0.31 2.33 11.43
N GLY A 16 0.00 1.03 11.31
CA GLY A 16 0.28 0.24 10.11
C GLY A 16 -0.48 0.71 8.85
N ALA A 17 -1.66 1.32 9.02
CA ALA A 17 -2.43 1.90 7.92
C ALA A 17 -1.88 3.26 7.47
N LEU A 18 -1.12 3.94 8.34
CA LEU A 18 -0.55 5.26 8.07
C LEU A 18 0.82 5.19 7.41
N LYS A 19 1.54 4.08 7.61
CA LYS A 19 2.96 4.00 7.29
C LYS A 19 3.29 4.24 5.82
N ALA A 20 2.49 3.76 4.88
CA ALA A 20 2.75 3.98 3.45
C ALA A 20 2.74 5.48 3.10
N LYS A 21 1.73 6.24 3.56
CA LYS A 21 1.64 7.70 3.35
C LYS A 21 2.75 8.46 4.09
N ALA A 22 3.13 7.98 5.28
CA ALA A 22 4.17 8.59 6.10
C ALA A 22 5.57 8.40 5.51
N ASP A 23 5.91 7.18 5.10
CA ASP A 23 7.20 6.87 4.48
C ASP A 23 7.37 7.65 3.17
N TYR A 24 6.33 7.71 2.34
CA TYR A 24 6.37 8.49 1.09
C TYR A 24 6.61 9.99 1.35
N ALA A 25 5.88 10.57 2.31
CA ALA A 25 6.07 11.98 2.70
C ALA A 25 7.46 12.23 3.29
N ALA A 26 7.99 11.30 4.10
CA ALA A 26 9.33 11.40 4.67
C ALA A 26 10.43 11.34 3.60
N ILE A 27 10.31 10.44 2.61
CA ILE A 27 11.26 10.33 1.49
C ILE A 27 11.21 11.60 0.63
N ALA A 28 10.01 12.11 0.35
CA ALA A 28 9.85 13.36 -0.38
C ALA A 28 10.51 14.53 0.37
N ALA A 29 10.26 14.65 1.68
CA ALA A 29 10.88 15.69 2.51
C ALA A 29 12.41 15.58 2.52
N ALA A 30 12.96 14.37 2.65
CA ALA A 30 14.40 14.12 2.60
C ALA A 30 15.03 14.46 1.24
N THR A 31 14.23 14.61 0.18
CA THR A 31 14.68 15.00 -1.17
C THR A 31 14.30 16.44 -1.53
N GLY A 32 13.92 17.26 -0.55
CA GLY A 32 13.68 18.70 -0.72
C GLY A 32 12.25 19.10 -1.03
N TRP A 33 11.31 18.15 -1.05
CA TRP A 33 9.88 18.47 -1.14
C TRP A 33 9.36 19.02 0.18
N LYS A 34 8.36 19.91 0.14
CA LYS A 34 7.67 20.40 1.33
C LYS A 34 6.41 19.57 1.60
N ILE A 35 6.13 19.28 2.87
CA ILE A 35 4.91 18.57 3.25
C ILE A 35 3.76 19.57 3.41
N LEU A 36 2.62 19.29 2.79
CA LEU A 36 1.34 19.95 3.02
C LEU A 36 0.47 19.08 3.94
N PRO A 37 0.41 19.37 5.24
CA PRO A 37 -0.41 18.59 6.16
C PRO A 37 -1.90 18.87 5.92
N LEU A 38 -2.67 17.81 5.67
CA LEU A 38 -4.13 17.88 5.56
C LEU A 38 -4.74 17.22 6.79
N GLU A 39 -5.27 18.00 7.72
CA GLU A 39 -5.97 17.46 8.87
C GLU A 39 -7.23 16.73 8.39
N ARG A 40 -7.31 15.41 8.59
CA ARG A 40 -8.55 14.69 8.29
C ARG A 40 -9.62 15.11 9.28
N TYR A 41 -10.84 15.29 8.79
CA TYR A 41 -12.02 15.58 9.60
C TYR A 41 -13.26 15.04 8.91
N ASN A 42 -14.41 15.02 9.60
CA ASN A 42 -15.69 14.67 8.97
C ASN A 42 -16.25 15.91 8.26
N ASP A 43 -15.81 16.13 7.03
CA ASP A 43 -16.14 17.30 6.23
C ASP A 43 -17.62 17.34 5.79
N GLY A 44 -18.31 16.19 5.77
CA GLY A 44 -19.76 16.12 5.55
C GLY A 44 -20.61 16.75 6.67
N ARG A 45 -20.02 17.14 7.79
CA ARG A 45 -20.69 17.90 8.87
C ARG A 45 -20.57 19.41 8.73
N PHE A 46 -19.86 19.89 7.72
CA PHE A 46 -19.58 21.31 7.51
C PHE A 46 -20.07 21.75 6.14
N ASP A 47 -20.35 23.04 6.00
CA ASP A 47 -20.69 23.61 4.70
C ASP A 47 -19.47 23.68 3.76
N SER A 48 -19.75 23.89 2.47
CA SER A 48 -18.72 24.03 1.44
C SER A 48 -17.79 25.23 1.73
N GLU A 49 -18.30 26.31 2.34
CA GLU A 49 -17.47 27.47 2.67
C GLU A 49 -16.38 27.12 3.68
N THR A 50 -16.71 26.42 4.77
CA THR A 50 -15.76 25.98 5.81
C THR A 50 -14.70 25.06 5.21
N ARG A 51 -15.11 24.13 4.35
CA ARG A 51 -14.19 23.21 3.65
C ARG A 51 -13.24 23.97 2.73
N GLN A 52 -13.75 24.90 1.92
CA GLN A 52 -12.93 25.76 1.06
C GLN A 52 -12.01 26.70 1.86
N GLN A 53 -12.41 27.18 3.04
CA GLN A 53 -11.53 27.95 3.93
C GLN A 53 -10.35 27.11 4.43
N LYS A 54 -10.60 25.85 4.85
CA LYS A 54 -9.53 24.91 5.23
C LYS A 54 -8.58 24.62 4.07
N ILE A 55 -9.11 24.32 2.88
CA ILE A 55 -8.30 24.09 1.67
C ILE A 55 -7.44 25.30 1.35
N ARG A 56 -8.02 26.51 1.34
CA ARG A 56 -7.25 27.76 1.12
C ARG A 56 -6.15 27.96 2.16
N SER A 57 -6.42 27.64 3.42
CA SER A 57 -5.43 27.72 4.49
C SER A 57 -4.27 26.74 4.25
N TRP A 58 -4.54 25.50 3.88
CA TRP A 58 -3.51 24.50 3.59
C TRP A 58 -2.69 24.81 2.33
N LEU A 59 -3.29 25.45 1.34
CA LEU A 59 -2.63 25.81 0.08
C LEU A 59 -2.03 27.23 0.09
N ASN A 60 -2.03 27.93 1.23
CA ASN A 60 -1.58 29.33 1.31
C ASN A 60 -0.12 29.56 0.85
N MET A 61 0.73 28.53 0.93
CA MET A 61 2.14 28.58 0.50
C MET A 61 2.35 28.13 -0.96
N VAL A 62 1.31 27.63 -1.63
CA VAL A 62 1.40 27.13 -3.00
C VAL A 62 1.23 28.28 -3.97
N ASN A 63 2.23 28.51 -4.81
CA ASN A 63 2.26 29.59 -5.80
C ASN A 63 2.07 29.05 -7.22
N PRO A 64 1.71 29.92 -8.17
CA PRO A 64 1.71 29.58 -9.59
C PRO A 64 3.01 28.92 -10.06
N GLY A 65 2.88 27.80 -10.76
CA GLY A 65 3.99 26.99 -11.26
C GLY A 65 4.66 26.09 -10.22
N ASP A 66 4.21 26.05 -8.97
CA ASP A 66 4.64 25.02 -8.01
C ASP A 66 4.04 23.65 -8.37
N GLN A 67 4.68 22.58 -7.91
CA GLN A 67 4.21 21.20 -8.13
C GLN A 67 3.62 20.62 -6.84
N VAL A 68 2.49 19.91 -6.94
CA VAL A 68 1.84 19.25 -5.81
C VAL A 68 1.53 17.79 -6.14
N ILE A 69 2.11 16.86 -5.37
CA ILE A 69 1.69 15.46 -5.33
C ILE A 69 0.65 15.30 -4.23
N HIS A 70 -0.56 14.90 -4.63
CA HIS A 70 -1.63 14.57 -3.72
C HIS A 70 -1.65 13.07 -3.39
N GLN A 71 -1.47 12.72 -2.11
CA GLN A 71 -1.60 11.35 -1.61
C GLN A 71 -3.08 10.98 -1.40
N PHE A 72 -3.64 10.26 -2.36
CA PHE A 72 -5.05 9.88 -2.43
C PHE A 72 -5.31 8.46 -1.90
N PRO A 73 -6.46 8.21 -1.24
CA PRO A 73 -7.47 9.19 -0.83
C PRO A 73 -7.11 9.83 0.51
N THR A 74 -7.67 11.00 0.78
CA THR A 74 -7.67 11.60 2.13
C THR A 74 -8.63 10.92 3.10
N TYR A 75 -9.54 10.09 2.57
CA TYR A 75 -10.69 9.53 3.29
C TYR A 75 -11.62 10.59 3.90
N MET A 76 -11.63 11.80 3.33
CA MET A 76 -12.71 12.77 3.41
C MET A 76 -13.71 12.53 2.26
N SER A 77 -14.72 13.38 2.11
CA SER A 77 -15.76 13.20 1.08
C SER A 77 -15.24 13.37 -0.37
N ALA A 78 -16.06 12.94 -1.34
CA ALA A 78 -15.82 13.21 -2.75
C ALA A 78 -15.74 14.72 -3.06
N ASP A 79 -16.57 15.52 -2.38
CA ASP A 79 -16.59 16.97 -2.53
C ASP A 79 -15.26 17.59 -2.09
N PHE A 80 -14.66 17.06 -1.02
CA PHE A 80 -13.33 17.49 -0.58
C PHE A 80 -12.28 17.26 -1.67
N GLU A 81 -12.23 16.05 -2.23
CA GLU A 81 -11.23 15.69 -3.25
C GLU A 81 -11.38 16.56 -4.50
N LEU A 82 -12.63 16.82 -4.94
CA LEU A 82 -12.93 17.71 -6.07
C LEU A 82 -12.58 19.17 -5.78
N GLU A 83 -12.88 19.67 -4.59
CA GLU A 83 -12.55 21.05 -4.21
C GLU A 83 -11.04 21.26 -4.05
N LEU A 84 -10.31 20.24 -3.57
CA LEU A 84 -8.84 20.29 -3.46
C LEU A 84 -8.19 20.45 -4.83
N ILE A 85 -8.52 19.60 -5.80
CA ILE A 85 -7.95 19.72 -7.16
C ILE A 85 -8.39 20.99 -7.87
N THR A 86 -9.64 21.43 -7.65
CA THR A 86 -10.13 22.72 -8.16
C THR A 86 -9.30 23.88 -7.59
N ALA A 87 -8.97 23.85 -6.30
CA ALA A 87 -8.13 24.86 -5.67
C ALA A 87 -6.70 24.83 -6.21
N LEU A 88 -6.08 23.65 -6.35
CA LEU A 88 -4.75 23.51 -6.95
C LEU A 88 -4.69 24.10 -8.37
N SER A 89 -5.71 23.82 -9.19
CA SER A 89 -5.84 24.38 -10.54
C SER A 89 -5.95 25.92 -10.52
N LYS A 90 -6.74 26.49 -9.60
CA LYS A 90 -6.84 27.96 -9.41
C LYS A 90 -5.52 28.60 -8.97
N HIS A 91 -4.71 27.87 -8.20
CA HIS A 91 -3.34 28.26 -7.84
C HIS A 91 -2.35 28.12 -9.01
N GLN A 92 -2.79 27.63 -10.18
CA GLN A 92 -1.92 27.35 -11.33
C GLN A 92 -0.75 26.42 -10.98
N ALA A 93 -0.99 25.49 -10.05
CA ALA A 93 -0.02 24.48 -9.66
C ALA A 93 -0.07 23.29 -10.62
N GLN A 94 1.09 22.69 -10.91
CA GLN A 94 1.17 21.38 -11.54
C GLN A 94 0.77 20.31 -10.53
N SER A 95 -0.06 19.36 -10.93
CA SER A 95 -0.75 18.45 -10.04
C SER A 95 -0.51 16.99 -10.43
N ALA A 96 -0.09 16.18 -9.46
CA ALA A 96 -0.04 14.73 -9.61
C ALA A 96 -0.82 14.05 -8.49
N LEU A 97 -1.51 12.94 -8.77
CA LEU A 97 -2.23 12.16 -7.77
C LEU A 97 -1.56 10.80 -7.56
N LEU A 98 -1.09 10.54 -6.34
CA LEU A 98 -0.59 9.24 -5.90
C LEU A 98 -1.73 8.40 -5.35
N ILE A 99 -2.06 7.32 -6.05
CA ILE A 99 -3.04 6.34 -5.56
C ILE A 99 -2.37 5.50 -4.46
N HIS A 100 -2.96 5.46 -3.27
CA HIS A 100 -2.67 4.44 -2.24
C HIS A 100 -3.72 3.32 -2.26
N ASP A 101 -4.97 3.69 -2.53
CA ASP A 101 -6.11 2.80 -2.71
C ASP A 101 -7.10 3.46 -3.70
N ILE A 102 -7.83 2.66 -4.47
CA ILE A 102 -8.84 3.15 -5.41
C ILE A 102 -10.11 2.28 -5.36
N GLU A 103 -11.17 2.83 -4.76
CA GLU A 103 -12.40 2.08 -4.46
C GLU A 103 -13.15 1.53 -5.70
N PRO A 104 -13.17 2.21 -6.87
CA PRO A 104 -13.78 1.65 -8.09
C PRO A 104 -13.18 0.30 -8.54
N LEU A 105 -11.96 -0.04 -8.11
CA LEU A 105 -11.34 -1.35 -8.39
C LEU A 105 -11.54 -2.36 -7.25
N ARG A 106 -12.10 -1.94 -6.10
CA ARG A 106 -12.27 -2.74 -4.87
C ARG A 106 -13.72 -3.13 -4.59
N LEU A 107 -14.67 -2.45 -5.22
CA LEU A 107 -16.10 -2.54 -4.98
C LEU A 107 -16.85 -2.32 -6.30
N ILE A 108 -18.02 -2.94 -6.42
CA ILE A 108 -18.95 -2.62 -7.51
C ILE A 108 -19.60 -1.27 -7.16
N LYS A 109 -19.21 -0.22 -7.89
CA LYS A 109 -19.67 1.14 -7.62
C LYS A 109 -20.41 1.73 -8.83
N THR A 110 -21.63 2.19 -8.59
CA THR A 110 -22.37 3.00 -9.57
C THR A 110 -21.86 4.44 -9.52
N ALA A 111 -21.51 5.00 -10.69
CA ALA A 111 -20.96 6.36 -10.83
C ALA A 111 -19.71 6.63 -9.94
N PRO A 112 -18.55 6.03 -10.27
CA PRO A 112 -17.32 6.21 -9.51
C PRO A 112 -16.78 7.64 -9.65
N TRP A 113 -17.09 8.51 -8.68
CA TRP A 113 -16.63 9.91 -8.64
C TRP A 113 -15.10 10.04 -8.69
N GLU A 114 -14.37 9.02 -8.24
CA GLU A 114 -12.91 8.99 -8.26
C GLU A 114 -12.36 9.15 -9.68
N ILE A 115 -13.06 8.64 -10.70
CA ILE A 115 -12.64 8.77 -12.11
C ILE A 115 -12.58 10.25 -12.51
N ASN A 116 -13.57 11.05 -12.10
CA ASN A 116 -13.58 12.49 -12.37
C ASN A 116 -12.47 13.22 -11.62
N VAL A 117 -12.19 12.83 -10.38
CA VAL A 117 -11.07 13.38 -9.60
C VAL A 117 -9.75 13.07 -10.28
N LEU A 118 -9.48 11.80 -10.61
CA LEU A 118 -8.23 11.37 -11.26
C LEU A 118 -8.01 12.09 -12.59
N ASN A 119 -9.04 12.26 -13.42
CA ASN A 119 -8.96 12.98 -14.70
C ASN A 119 -8.75 14.51 -14.54
N SER A 120 -8.90 15.05 -13.34
CA SER A 120 -8.67 16.47 -13.05
C SER A 120 -7.21 16.79 -12.70
N TYR A 121 -6.35 15.77 -12.55
CA TYR A 121 -4.91 15.94 -12.30
C TYR A 121 -4.11 15.86 -13.60
N ASP A 122 -2.93 16.49 -13.65
CA ASP A 122 -2.06 16.46 -14.84
C ASP A 122 -1.41 15.07 -15.05
N THR A 123 -1.18 14.32 -13.96
CA THR A 123 -0.59 12.98 -13.99
C THR A 123 -1.08 12.15 -12.80
N ILE A 124 -1.24 10.84 -12.97
CA ILE A 124 -1.48 9.91 -11.85
C ILE A 124 -0.26 9.02 -11.60
N ILE A 125 -0.10 8.55 -10.37
CA ILE A 125 0.92 7.58 -9.99
C ILE A 125 0.19 6.33 -9.52
N VAL A 126 0.49 5.20 -10.17
CA VAL A 126 -0.20 3.92 -9.99
C VAL A 126 0.80 2.80 -9.69
N HIS A 127 0.33 1.68 -9.14
CA HIS A 127 1.23 0.62 -8.66
C HIS A 127 1.66 -0.40 -9.71
N SER A 128 0.93 -0.50 -10.81
CA SER A 128 1.22 -1.48 -11.86
C SER A 128 0.66 -1.02 -13.20
N GLN A 129 1.19 -1.61 -14.28
CA GLN A 129 0.65 -1.40 -15.61
C GLN A 129 -0.81 -1.91 -15.69
N ALA A 130 -1.12 -3.04 -15.05
CA ALA A 130 -2.47 -3.59 -14.99
C ALA A 130 -3.47 -2.62 -14.34
N MET A 131 -3.07 -1.93 -13.27
CA MET A 131 -3.90 -0.88 -12.67
C MET A 131 -4.17 0.26 -13.65
N TYR A 132 -3.17 0.72 -14.39
CA TYR A 132 -3.37 1.80 -15.37
C TYR A 132 -4.29 1.37 -16.52
N ASP A 133 -4.11 0.15 -17.01
CA ASP A 133 -4.90 -0.37 -18.13
C ASP A 133 -6.36 -0.55 -17.74
N GLU A 134 -6.65 -1.03 -16.53
CA GLU A 134 -8.01 -1.11 -16.00
C GLU A 134 -8.62 0.29 -15.81
N LEU A 135 -7.86 1.23 -15.25
CA LEU A 135 -8.32 2.61 -15.08
C LEU A 135 -8.64 3.29 -16.43
N LYS A 136 -7.87 3.01 -17.50
CA LYS A 136 -8.18 3.51 -18.85
C LYS A 136 -9.51 2.95 -19.36
N GLN A 137 -9.83 1.68 -19.10
CA GLN A 137 -11.13 1.11 -19.46
C GLN A 137 -12.28 1.79 -18.69
N LEU A 138 -12.02 2.24 -17.47
CA LEU A 138 -12.97 3.01 -16.66
C LEU A 138 -13.05 4.51 -17.03
N GLY A 139 -12.37 4.95 -18.09
CA GLY A 139 -12.46 6.33 -18.60
C GLY A 139 -11.38 7.27 -18.07
N ILE A 140 -10.26 6.76 -17.55
CA ILE A 140 -9.08 7.59 -17.27
C ILE A 140 -8.33 7.91 -18.57
N HIS A 141 -7.98 9.18 -18.76
CA HIS A 141 -7.33 9.68 -19.97
C HIS A 141 -5.99 10.39 -19.70
N VAL A 142 -5.65 10.61 -18.43
CA VAL A 142 -4.42 11.29 -18.03
C VAL A 142 -3.21 10.33 -18.06
N PRO A 143 -1.99 10.85 -18.28
CA PRO A 143 -0.79 10.04 -18.25
C PRO A 143 -0.52 9.48 -16.85
N ALA A 144 0.18 8.35 -16.78
CA ALA A 144 0.51 7.68 -15.53
C ALA A 144 2.00 7.39 -15.39
N ILE A 145 2.51 7.54 -14.17
CA ILE A 145 3.79 6.98 -13.73
C ILE A 145 3.52 5.65 -13.03
N ILE A 146 4.12 4.57 -13.53
CA ILE A 146 4.06 3.25 -12.90
C ILE A 146 5.17 3.16 -11.83
N GLN A 147 4.77 2.96 -10.57
CA GLN A 147 5.65 2.70 -9.43
C GLN A 147 5.43 1.26 -8.91
N PRO A 148 6.36 0.32 -9.17
CA PRO A 148 6.12 -1.11 -8.92
C PRO A 148 6.19 -1.54 -7.45
N PHE A 149 6.81 -0.75 -6.58
CA PHE A 149 6.88 -1.03 -5.14
C PHE A 149 6.69 0.26 -4.34
N PHE A 150 6.05 0.15 -3.18
CA PHE A 150 6.22 1.14 -2.13
C PHE A 150 7.58 0.96 -1.47
N ASP A 151 8.19 2.02 -0.97
CA ASP A 151 9.32 1.89 -0.05
C ASP A 151 8.83 1.59 1.37
N TYR A 152 9.72 1.13 2.24
CA TYR A 152 9.39 0.83 3.64
C TYR A 152 10.59 1.18 4.52
N LEU A 153 10.49 2.35 5.15
CA LEU A 153 11.54 2.90 6.01
C LEU A 153 11.55 2.20 7.37
N GLY A 154 12.71 2.21 8.01
CA GLY A 154 12.93 1.61 9.33
C GLY A 154 14.10 0.66 9.32
N ASP A 155 14.69 0.46 10.49
CA ASP A 155 15.85 -0.41 10.66
C ASP A 155 15.43 -1.88 10.73
N VAL A 156 16.33 -2.75 10.30
CA VAL A 156 16.20 -4.20 10.43
C VAL A 156 17.53 -4.74 10.92
N THR A 157 17.53 -5.31 12.11
CA THR A 157 18.75 -5.80 12.75
C THR A 157 19.15 -7.17 12.21
N LYS A 158 18.17 -8.00 11.83
CA LYS A 158 18.41 -9.34 11.32
C LYS A 158 17.43 -9.71 10.22
N LYS A 159 17.95 -10.29 9.14
CA LYS A 159 17.13 -10.86 8.06
C LYS A 159 16.61 -12.24 8.47
N ALA A 160 15.41 -12.57 8.00
CA ALA A 160 14.80 -13.87 8.23
C ALA A 160 15.68 -15.01 7.72
N THR A 161 15.64 -16.15 8.42
CA THR A 161 16.35 -17.36 8.01
C THR A 161 15.42 -18.38 7.35
N PHE A 162 15.99 -19.41 6.72
CA PHE A 162 15.21 -20.49 6.14
C PHE A 162 14.38 -21.23 7.21
N SER A 163 13.10 -21.40 6.92
CA SER A 163 12.20 -22.36 7.56
C SER A 163 11.01 -22.61 6.63
N HIS A 164 10.17 -23.58 6.98
CA HIS A 164 8.90 -23.84 6.29
C HIS A 164 7.70 -23.14 6.93
N LYS A 165 7.92 -22.07 7.70
CA LYS A 165 6.83 -21.29 8.30
C LYS A 165 6.28 -20.25 7.34
N ILE A 166 5.03 -19.90 7.56
CA ILE A 166 4.35 -18.78 6.92
C ILE A 166 4.27 -17.61 7.90
N ASN A 167 4.56 -16.40 7.45
CA ASN A 167 4.31 -15.18 8.19
C ASN A 167 3.14 -14.45 7.54
N PHE A 168 2.13 -14.11 8.32
CA PHE A 168 0.98 -13.34 7.86
C PHE A 168 0.72 -12.14 8.78
N ALA A 169 1.02 -10.94 8.30
CA ALA A 169 0.68 -9.69 8.96
C ALA A 169 -0.52 -9.03 8.27
N GLY A 170 -1.61 -8.70 8.95
CA GLY A 170 -2.72 -8.04 8.25
C GLY A 170 -4.00 -7.78 9.02
N THR A 171 -4.97 -7.26 8.27
CA THR A 171 -6.33 -6.98 8.75
C THR A 171 -7.17 -8.25 8.67
N PHE A 172 -7.46 -8.88 9.81
CA PHE A 172 -8.12 -10.19 9.86
C PHE A 172 -9.52 -10.20 9.24
N GLN A 173 -10.20 -9.05 9.19
CA GLN A 173 -11.48 -8.92 8.49
C GLN A 173 -11.40 -9.28 7.00
N LYS A 174 -10.23 -9.13 6.36
CA LYS A 174 -9.98 -9.51 4.96
C LYS A 174 -9.57 -10.97 4.79
N SER A 175 -9.42 -11.69 5.90
CA SER A 175 -8.82 -13.03 5.94
C SER A 175 -9.63 -13.97 6.85
N PRO A 176 -10.95 -14.11 6.65
CA PRO A 176 -11.79 -14.96 7.50
C PRO A 176 -11.36 -16.44 7.50
N TRP A 177 -10.64 -16.87 6.47
CA TRP A 177 -10.02 -18.19 6.36
C TRP A 177 -9.07 -18.52 7.52
N LEU A 178 -8.53 -17.52 8.24
CA LEU A 178 -7.70 -17.72 9.44
C LEU A 178 -8.41 -18.55 10.52
N LYS A 179 -9.74 -18.49 10.59
CA LYS A 179 -10.54 -19.28 11.56
C LYS A 179 -10.50 -20.79 11.29
N HIS A 180 -10.24 -21.18 10.05
CA HIS A 180 -10.31 -22.56 9.58
C HIS A 180 -9.00 -23.00 8.89
N TYR A 181 -7.92 -22.27 9.15
CA TYR A 181 -6.62 -22.53 8.54
C TYR A 181 -6.09 -23.90 8.94
N ASN A 182 -5.68 -24.69 7.95
CA ASN A 182 -5.22 -26.07 8.12
C ASN A 182 -3.87 -26.33 7.42
N GLY A 183 -3.15 -25.27 7.04
CA GLY A 183 -1.87 -25.38 6.33
C GLY A 183 -0.63 -25.48 7.24
N PRO A 184 0.56 -25.14 6.70
CA PRO A 184 1.82 -25.15 7.44
C PRO A 184 1.82 -24.22 8.67
N LYS A 185 2.81 -24.36 9.55
CA LYS A 185 2.94 -23.47 10.73
C LYS A 185 2.95 -22.00 10.31
N MET A 186 2.13 -21.18 10.97
CA MET A 186 1.96 -19.77 10.67
C MET A 186 2.25 -18.90 11.88
N GLU A 187 3.04 -17.85 11.70
CA GLU A 187 3.17 -16.72 12.60
C GLU A 187 2.18 -15.64 12.15
N LEU A 188 1.18 -15.35 12.98
CA LEU A 188 0.07 -14.43 12.68
C LEU A 188 0.24 -13.12 13.45
N PHE A 189 0.35 -12.02 12.71
CA PHE A 189 0.54 -10.67 13.25
C PHE A 189 -0.65 -9.77 12.89
N GLY A 190 -1.11 -8.98 13.86
CA GLY A 190 -2.17 -8.00 13.64
C GLY A 190 -3.18 -7.93 14.79
N SER A 191 -4.06 -6.95 14.74
CA SER A 191 -5.07 -6.75 15.77
C SER A 191 -6.25 -7.71 15.60
N ARG A 192 -6.54 -8.50 16.65
CA ARG A 192 -7.77 -9.28 16.72
C ARG A 192 -9.00 -8.34 16.75
N PRO A 193 -9.94 -8.45 15.80
CA PRO A 193 -11.15 -7.64 15.84
C PRO A 193 -12.08 -8.10 16.98
N LYS A 194 -12.84 -7.17 17.58
CA LYS A 194 -13.77 -7.48 18.70
C LYS A 194 -14.73 -8.63 18.38
N ARG A 195 -15.20 -8.73 17.12
CA ARG A 195 -16.09 -9.82 16.66
C ARG A 195 -15.45 -11.20 16.66
N TRP A 196 -14.14 -11.30 16.88
CA TRP A 196 -13.38 -12.55 16.96
C TRP A 196 -12.88 -12.81 18.38
N ALA A 197 -13.48 -12.18 19.40
CA ALA A 197 -13.11 -12.38 20.80
C ALA A 197 -13.11 -13.88 21.17
N ASP A 198 -14.16 -14.59 20.75
CA ASP A 198 -14.37 -16.02 21.07
C ASP A 198 -13.73 -16.97 20.04
N VAL A 199 -12.99 -16.46 19.06
CA VAL A 199 -12.31 -17.31 18.06
C VAL A 199 -11.04 -17.89 18.68
N THR A 200 -11.02 -19.22 18.80
CA THR A 200 -9.79 -19.98 19.02
C THR A 200 -9.13 -20.23 17.67
N PHE A 201 -7.89 -19.76 17.49
CA PHE A 201 -7.14 -20.06 16.28
C PHE A 201 -6.74 -21.53 16.23
N PRO A 202 -6.72 -22.14 15.03
CA PRO A 202 -6.13 -23.46 14.79
C PRO A 202 -4.71 -23.61 15.39
N SER A 203 -4.34 -24.82 15.80
CA SER A 203 -3.08 -25.11 16.53
C SER A 203 -1.80 -24.87 15.73
N ASN A 204 -1.90 -24.79 14.41
CA ASN A 204 -0.82 -24.42 13.50
C ASN A 204 -0.61 -22.90 13.40
N ILE A 205 -1.49 -22.07 13.97
CA ILE A 205 -1.34 -20.61 14.05
C ILE A 205 -0.75 -20.24 15.41
N ASN A 206 0.41 -19.58 15.37
CA ASN A 206 0.99 -18.87 16.49
C ASN A 206 0.66 -17.39 16.37
N TYR A 207 -0.29 -16.91 17.18
CA TYR A 207 -0.72 -15.51 17.17
C TYR A 207 0.21 -14.64 18.01
N ARG A 208 0.86 -13.66 17.37
CA ARG A 208 1.89 -12.78 17.97
C ARG A 208 1.38 -11.39 18.36
N GLU A 209 0.08 -11.14 18.26
CA GLU A 209 -0.55 -9.83 18.47
C GLU A 209 -0.10 -8.75 17.47
N ASN A 210 -0.45 -7.49 17.76
CA ASN A 210 -0.17 -6.36 16.89
C ASN A 210 1.17 -5.72 17.24
N PHE A 211 1.99 -5.44 16.23
CA PHE A 211 3.28 -4.79 16.40
C PHE A 211 3.24 -3.35 15.91
N ASP A 212 4.12 -2.53 16.48
CA ASP A 212 4.46 -1.25 15.86
C ASP A 212 5.07 -1.50 14.46
N PRO A 213 4.71 -0.71 13.44
CA PRO A 213 5.22 -0.90 12.08
C PRO A 213 6.74 -0.74 11.92
N THR A 214 7.43 -0.05 12.84
CA THR A 214 8.90 -0.02 12.81
C THR A 214 9.48 -1.29 13.42
N SER A 215 8.94 -1.73 14.55
CA SER A 215 9.41 -2.92 15.27
C SER A 215 9.07 -4.26 14.59
N ILE A 216 8.02 -4.30 13.76
CA ILE A 216 7.59 -5.54 13.11
C ILE A 216 8.64 -6.12 12.15
N LEU A 217 9.55 -5.29 11.63
CA LEU A 217 10.64 -5.74 10.75
C LEU A 217 11.50 -6.83 11.42
N ASP A 218 11.80 -6.67 12.71
CA ASP A 218 12.62 -7.62 13.47
C ASP A 218 11.82 -8.79 14.06
N ALA A 219 10.49 -8.74 14.02
CA ALA A 219 9.62 -9.82 14.47
C ALA A 219 9.57 -11.01 13.48
N PHE A 220 9.99 -10.78 12.23
CA PHE A 220 10.05 -11.80 11.18
C PHE A 220 11.36 -12.60 11.25
N HIS A 221 11.36 -13.68 12.02
CA HIS A 221 12.58 -14.45 12.29
C HIS A 221 12.96 -15.45 11.18
N ASP A 222 11.97 -16.12 10.58
CA ASP A 222 12.20 -17.19 9.62
C ASP A 222 10.97 -17.42 8.71
N GLY A 223 11.15 -18.12 7.59
CA GLY A 223 10.06 -18.58 6.72
C GLY A 223 9.75 -17.65 5.55
N CYS A 224 8.49 -17.66 5.08
CA CYS A 224 8.04 -16.87 3.92
C CYS A 224 6.91 -15.90 4.32
N GLY A 225 6.80 -14.75 3.64
CA GLY A 225 5.73 -13.77 3.86
C GLY A 225 4.53 -14.01 2.93
N LEU A 226 3.36 -14.26 3.49
CA LEU A 226 2.11 -14.48 2.73
C LEU A 226 1.38 -13.15 2.47
N LEU A 227 1.11 -12.92 1.19
CA LEU A 227 0.29 -11.83 0.65
C LEU A 227 -1.01 -12.44 0.12
N TRP A 228 -2.05 -12.44 0.96
CA TRP A 228 -3.34 -13.02 0.61
C TRP A 228 -4.50 -12.23 1.18
N ASP A 229 -5.44 -11.87 0.31
CA ASP A 229 -6.75 -11.33 0.64
C ASP A 229 -7.83 -12.27 0.07
N SER A 230 -9.06 -12.12 0.52
CA SER A 230 -10.19 -12.91 0.02
C SER A 230 -11.31 -12.01 -0.48
N ASP A 231 -11.93 -12.41 -1.58
CA ASP A 231 -13.21 -11.87 -2.01
C ASP A 231 -14.31 -12.46 -1.11
N PHE A 232 -15.29 -11.64 -0.74
CA PHE A 232 -16.47 -12.10 0.00
C PHE A 232 -17.61 -11.11 -0.18
N GLU A 233 -18.82 -11.65 -0.37
CA GLU A 233 -20.04 -10.86 -0.61
C GLU A 233 -19.83 -9.86 -1.77
N ASP A 234 -19.92 -8.56 -1.49
CA ASP A 234 -19.76 -7.45 -2.42
C ASP A 234 -18.33 -6.88 -2.47
N LYS A 235 -17.38 -7.47 -1.72
CA LYS A 235 -15.99 -7.01 -1.61
C LYS A 235 -15.07 -7.83 -2.48
N THR A 236 -14.32 -7.16 -3.34
CA THR A 236 -13.43 -7.77 -4.33
C THR A 236 -11.95 -7.57 -3.95
N TYR A 237 -11.58 -7.82 -2.67
CA TYR A 237 -10.21 -7.57 -2.19
C TYR A 237 -9.13 -8.43 -2.84
N GLN A 238 -9.36 -9.73 -3.06
CA GLN A 238 -8.46 -10.59 -3.81
C GLN A 238 -8.37 -10.13 -5.26
N THR A 239 -9.52 -9.87 -5.89
CA THR A 239 -9.56 -9.36 -7.27
C THR A 239 -8.80 -8.04 -7.41
N TYR A 240 -8.87 -7.14 -6.43
CA TYR A 240 -8.11 -5.89 -6.42
C TYR A 240 -6.59 -6.12 -6.42
N THR A 241 -6.12 -7.26 -5.88
CA THR A 241 -4.69 -7.59 -5.93
C THR A 241 -4.14 -7.85 -7.33
N ARG A 242 -4.99 -8.03 -8.35
CA ARG A 242 -4.57 -8.02 -9.77
C ARG A 242 -3.92 -6.69 -10.15
N PHE A 243 -4.28 -5.62 -9.47
CA PHE A 243 -3.91 -4.26 -9.84
C PHE A 243 -2.92 -3.64 -8.84
N ASN A 244 -3.14 -3.81 -7.54
CA ASN A 244 -2.31 -3.16 -6.54
C ASN A 244 -1.03 -3.95 -6.20
N VAL A 245 0.01 -3.23 -5.79
CA VAL A 245 1.17 -3.82 -5.13
C VAL A 245 1.15 -3.37 -3.67
N PRO A 246 0.90 -4.26 -2.71
CA PRO A 246 0.68 -3.85 -1.33
C PRO A 246 1.99 -3.43 -0.65
N HIS A 247 1.95 -2.38 0.18
CA HIS A 247 3.05 -1.95 1.05
C HIS A 247 3.61 -3.09 1.94
N LYS A 248 2.78 -4.10 2.25
CA LYS A 248 3.18 -5.31 2.98
C LYS A 248 4.21 -6.16 2.24
N ALA A 249 4.25 -6.14 0.91
CA ALA A 249 5.28 -6.82 0.15
C ALA A 249 6.65 -6.23 0.49
N SER A 250 6.75 -4.90 0.52
CA SER A 250 7.97 -4.18 0.88
C SER A 250 8.39 -4.47 2.32
N LEU A 251 7.44 -4.58 3.25
CA LEU A 251 7.72 -5.01 4.63
C LEU A 251 8.43 -6.37 4.68
N TYR A 252 7.87 -7.38 4.04
CA TYR A 252 8.44 -8.73 4.05
C TYR A 252 9.81 -8.79 3.35
N LEU A 253 9.96 -8.10 2.21
CA LEU A 253 11.24 -7.99 1.51
C LEU A 253 12.30 -7.29 2.36
N ARG A 254 11.94 -6.22 3.07
CA ARG A 254 12.82 -5.54 4.04
C ARG A 254 13.24 -6.49 5.17
N ALA A 255 12.36 -7.37 5.62
CA ALA A 255 12.69 -8.41 6.59
C ALA A 255 13.50 -9.59 6.01
N GLY A 256 13.69 -9.66 4.69
CA GLY A 256 14.42 -10.75 4.02
C GLY A 256 13.60 -12.01 3.80
N LEU A 257 12.27 -11.94 3.93
CA LEU A 257 11.35 -13.04 3.67
C LEU A 257 11.07 -13.16 2.16
N PRO A 258 11.23 -14.35 1.56
CA PRO A 258 10.62 -14.66 0.27
C PRO A 258 9.10 -14.56 0.34
N LEU A 259 8.49 -14.19 -0.79
CA LEU A 259 7.08 -13.88 -0.86
C LEU A 259 6.26 -15.06 -1.39
N ILE A 260 5.03 -15.17 -0.88
CA ILE A 260 3.99 -16.05 -1.41
C ILE A 260 2.77 -15.18 -1.72
N ALA A 261 2.28 -15.24 -2.95
CA ALA A 261 1.12 -14.45 -3.36
C ALA A 261 0.23 -15.22 -4.34
N TRP A 262 -0.96 -14.69 -4.58
CA TRP A 262 -1.84 -15.17 -5.64
C TRP A 262 -1.21 -15.01 -7.02
N ASN A 263 -1.25 -16.04 -7.86
CA ASN A 263 -0.58 -16.05 -9.16
C ASN A 263 -1.07 -14.97 -10.14
N GLN A 264 -2.30 -14.48 -9.98
CA GLN A 264 -2.90 -13.44 -10.80
C GLN A 264 -2.76 -12.04 -10.19
N SER A 265 -2.09 -11.91 -9.05
CA SER A 265 -1.83 -10.61 -8.43
C SER A 265 -0.69 -9.86 -9.12
N ALA A 266 -0.74 -8.52 -9.12
CA ALA A 266 0.34 -7.68 -9.66
C ALA A 266 1.68 -7.99 -8.94
N ILE A 267 1.64 -8.18 -7.63
CA ILE A 267 2.82 -8.60 -6.87
C ILE A 267 3.28 -10.03 -7.24
N GLY A 268 2.36 -10.94 -7.57
CA GLY A 268 2.68 -12.28 -8.07
C GLY A 268 3.54 -12.25 -9.34
N HIS A 269 3.22 -11.35 -10.28
CA HIS A 269 4.05 -11.13 -11.47
C HIS A 269 5.46 -10.65 -11.11
N LEU A 270 5.59 -9.71 -10.16
CA LEU A 270 6.91 -9.22 -9.71
C LEU A 270 7.70 -10.31 -8.98
N ILE A 271 7.03 -11.19 -8.21
CA ILE A 271 7.67 -12.33 -7.54
C ILE A 271 8.35 -13.25 -8.56
N LEU A 272 7.66 -13.57 -9.65
CA LEU A 272 8.20 -14.41 -10.72
C LEU A 272 9.30 -13.69 -11.50
N GLN A 273 9.06 -12.43 -11.88
CA GLN A 273 10.00 -11.63 -12.67
C GLN A 273 11.35 -11.43 -11.96
N TYR A 274 11.33 -11.13 -10.66
CA TYR A 274 12.53 -10.86 -9.87
C TYR A 274 13.01 -12.06 -9.05
N ASN A 275 12.34 -13.22 -9.19
CA ASN A 275 12.64 -14.45 -8.46
C ASN A 275 12.75 -14.20 -6.93
N LEU A 276 11.65 -13.72 -6.34
CA LEU A 276 11.55 -13.30 -4.93
C LEU A 276 10.76 -14.28 -4.05
N GLY A 277 10.40 -15.46 -4.57
CA GLY A 277 9.51 -16.39 -3.90
C GLY A 277 8.74 -17.26 -4.91
N PHE A 278 7.49 -17.61 -4.58
CA PHE A 278 6.62 -18.37 -5.47
C PHE A 278 5.16 -17.90 -5.39
N VAL A 279 4.35 -18.35 -6.34
CA VAL A 279 2.92 -18.03 -6.42
C VAL A 279 2.07 -19.29 -6.31
N ILE A 280 0.83 -19.11 -5.85
CA ILE A 280 -0.19 -20.14 -5.66
C ILE A 280 -1.53 -19.68 -6.26
N ASP A 281 -2.36 -20.61 -6.72
CA ASP A 281 -3.74 -20.30 -7.15
C ASP A 281 -4.70 -20.28 -5.96
N SER A 282 -4.41 -21.05 -4.92
CA SER A 282 -5.28 -21.22 -3.75
C SER A 282 -4.50 -21.50 -2.46
N LEU A 283 -5.10 -21.17 -1.30
CA LEU A 283 -4.48 -21.40 0.01
C LEU A 283 -4.15 -22.89 0.28
N SER A 284 -4.82 -23.84 -0.36
CA SER A 284 -4.50 -25.27 -0.23
C SER A 284 -3.12 -25.64 -0.78
N GLU A 285 -2.54 -24.81 -1.64
CA GLU A 285 -1.19 -25.02 -2.15
C GLU A 285 -0.07 -24.54 -1.21
N LEU A 286 -0.41 -23.94 -0.05
CA LEU A 286 0.61 -23.50 0.91
C LEU A 286 1.51 -24.65 1.38
N GLU A 287 1.01 -25.89 1.35
CA GLU A 287 1.80 -27.11 1.62
C GLU A 287 3.05 -27.26 0.73
N ARG A 288 3.07 -26.62 -0.45
CA ARG A 288 4.27 -26.57 -1.32
C ARG A 288 5.50 -26.02 -0.60
N ILE A 289 5.33 -25.23 0.47
CA ILE A 289 6.45 -24.71 1.26
C ILE A 289 7.34 -25.84 1.80
N SER A 290 6.77 -27.01 2.12
CA SER A 290 7.51 -28.19 2.61
C SER A 290 8.53 -28.74 1.61
N SER A 291 8.31 -28.51 0.31
CA SER A 291 9.20 -28.93 -0.77
C SER A 291 10.33 -27.95 -1.06
N ILE A 292 10.30 -26.75 -0.47
CA ILE A 292 11.31 -25.73 -0.70
C ILE A 292 12.59 -26.13 0.00
N SER A 293 13.66 -26.27 -0.79
CA SER A 293 15.01 -26.50 -0.26
C SER A 293 15.63 -25.22 0.26
N GLU A 294 16.54 -25.34 1.22
CA GLU A 294 17.34 -24.22 1.73
C GLU A 294 18.10 -23.51 0.60
N LYS A 295 18.59 -24.26 -0.40
CA LYS A 295 19.24 -23.70 -1.60
C LYS A 295 18.29 -22.82 -2.41
N GLN A 296 17.03 -23.24 -2.60
CA GLN A 296 16.03 -22.44 -3.31
C GLN A 296 15.71 -21.16 -2.53
N TYR A 297 15.55 -21.27 -1.21
CA TYR A 297 15.31 -20.12 -0.34
C TYR A 297 16.47 -19.12 -0.40
N ALA A 298 17.71 -19.60 -0.30
CA ALA A 298 18.91 -18.77 -0.41
C ALA A 298 19.01 -18.06 -1.77
N ASN A 299 18.59 -18.72 -2.87
CA ASN A 299 18.52 -18.09 -4.19
C ASN A 299 17.53 -16.91 -4.23
N TRP A 300 16.36 -17.04 -3.60
CA TRP A 300 15.42 -15.92 -3.46
C TRP A 300 16.02 -14.80 -2.62
N GLN A 301 16.62 -15.12 -1.48
CA GLN A 301 17.24 -14.12 -0.61
C GLN A 301 18.35 -13.33 -1.31
N LYS A 302 19.14 -13.98 -2.16
CA LYS A 302 20.17 -13.29 -2.97
C LYS A 302 19.58 -12.17 -3.83
N ASN A 303 18.37 -12.35 -4.37
CA ASN A 303 17.67 -11.32 -5.16
C ASN A 303 16.96 -10.29 -4.27
N ILE A 304 16.47 -10.71 -3.10
CA ILE A 304 15.77 -9.84 -2.15
C ILE A 304 16.74 -8.83 -1.53
N ILE A 305 17.98 -9.20 -1.20
CA ILE A 305 18.95 -8.31 -0.52
C ILE A 305 19.14 -6.94 -1.21
N PRO A 306 19.48 -6.86 -2.52
CA PRO A 306 19.64 -5.57 -3.18
C PRO A 306 18.32 -4.78 -3.22
N LEU A 307 17.19 -5.44 -3.48
CA LEU A 307 15.87 -4.82 -3.49
C LEU A 307 15.50 -4.27 -2.10
N ALA A 308 15.75 -5.02 -1.04
CA ALA A 308 15.53 -4.59 0.33
C ALA A 308 16.34 -3.34 0.70
N LYS A 309 17.55 -3.18 0.13
CA LYS A 309 18.35 -1.96 0.32
C LYS A 309 17.79 -0.77 -0.48
N GLN A 310 17.23 -1.01 -1.66
CA GLN A 310 16.50 0.02 -2.41
C GLN A 310 15.28 0.52 -1.63
N LEU A 311 14.47 -0.42 -1.11
CA LEU A 311 13.27 -0.12 -0.30
C LEU A 311 13.61 0.63 0.99
N GLU A 312 14.77 0.35 1.60
CA GLU A 312 15.28 1.06 2.78
C GLU A 312 15.50 2.55 2.53
N ASN A 313 16.10 2.83 1.38
CA ASN A 313 16.63 4.15 1.06
C ASN A 313 15.59 5.01 0.34
N GLY A 314 14.35 4.54 0.20
CA GLY A 314 13.29 5.26 -0.49
C GLY A 314 13.45 5.28 -2.02
N TYR A 315 14.13 4.30 -2.61
CA TYR A 315 14.53 4.34 -4.02
C TYR A 315 13.34 4.51 -4.97
N PHE A 316 12.25 3.75 -4.80
CA PHE A 316 11.14 3.77 -5.77
C PHE A 316 10.40 5.10 -5.75
N THR A 317 10.15 5.63 -4.56
CA THR A 317 9.59 6.96 -4.34
C THR A 317 10.47 8.03 -4.96
N GLN A 318 11.79 8.00 -4.71
CA GLN A 318 12.73 8.95 -5.32
C GLN A 318 12.72 8.89 -6.86
N GLN A 319 12.62 7.71 -7.46
CA GLN A 319 12.50 7.59 -8.92
C GLN A 319 11.19 8.19 -9.43
N THR A 320 10.08 8.00 -8.72
CA THR A 320 8.80 8.62 -9.07
C THR A 320 8.87 10.14 -8.98
N LEU A 321 9.43 10.68 -7.90
CA LEU A 321 9.61 12.13 -7.74
C LEU A 321 10.49 12.72 -8.85
N LYS A 322 11.52 11.99 -9.30
CA LYS A 322 12.38 12.42 -10.42
C LYS A 322 11.68 12.44 -11.77
N LYS A 323 10.70 11.55 -12.01
CA LYS A 323 9.91 11.55 -13.25
C LYS A 323 8.91 12.69 -13.34
N LEU A 324 8.63 13.35 -12.22
CA LEU A 324 7.71 14.46 -12.10
C LEU A 324 8.39 15.83 -12.24
N MET A 325 9.71 15.88 -12.09
CA MET A 325 10.54 17.08 -12.25
C MET A 325 11.03 17.23 -13.70
#